data_AF-A0A7C3HXC4-F1
#
_entry.id   AF-A0A7C3HXC4-F1
#
_cell.length_a   1.000
_cell.length_b   1.000
_cell.length_c   1.000
_cell.angle_alpha   90.00
_cell.angle_beta   90.00
_cell.angle_gamma   90.00
#
_symmetry.space_group_name_H-M   'P 1'
#
loop_
_entity.id
_entity.type
_entity.pdbx_description
1 polymer ?
#
loop_
_entity_poly.entity_id
_entity_poly.type
_entity_poly.pdbx_seq_one_letter_code
_entity_poly.pdbx_strand_id
1 'polypeptide(L)'
;MRRMLRFSAPVLLAIALHAEVRLPAVISNHMVLQAGAPVRLWGTAAAGEAVSIKFLNQAVSVTADEAGRWEAFLMPLQAGAAGDM
;
A
#
# COMPACT_ATOMS: atom_id res chain seq x y z
N MET A 1 13.13 -57.13 -19.16
CA MET A 1 12.36 -56.49 -18.07
C MET A 1 12.95 -55.09 -17.82
N ARG A 2 12.32 -54.00 -18.28
CA ARG A 2 12.80 -52.63 -18.05
C ARG A 2 11.94 -51.99 -16.95
N ARG A 3 12.50 -51.83 -15.76
CA ARG A 3 11.85 -51.08 -14.66
C ARG A 3 11.91 -49.60 -15.02
N MET A 4 10.79 -49.02 -15.45
CA MET A 4 10.68 -47.58 -15.68
C MET A 4 10.62 -46.88 -14.33
N LEU A 5 11.70 -46.19 -13.96
CA LEU A 5 11.75 -45.31 -12.79
C LEU A 5 10.85 -44.09 -13.08
N ARG A 6 9.66 -44.06 -12.47
CA ARG A 6 8.77 -42.90 -12.54
C ARG A 6 9.26 -41.85 -11.55
N PHE A 7 9.96 -40.83 -12.03
CA PHE A 7 10.21 -39.62 -11.26
C PHE A 7 8.91 -38.83 -11.15
N SER A 8 8.29 -38.83 -9.96
CA SER A 8 7.20 -37.93 -9.62
C SER A 8 7.80 -36.54 -9.37
N ALA A 9 7.50 -35.59 -10.25
CA ALA A 9 7.90 -34.20 -10.06
C ALA A 9 6.91 -33.51 -9.08
N PRO A 10 7.41 -32.80 -8.05
CA PRO A 10 6.54 -32.07 -7.13
C PRO A 10 5.92 -30.87 -7.86
N VAL A 11 4.59 -30.78 -7.83
CA VAL A 11 3.84 -29.63 -8.35
C VAL A 11 3.84 -28.54 -7.27
N LEU A 12 4.52 -27.42 -7.53
CA LEU A 12 4.46 -26.22 -6.71
C LEU A 12 3.13 -25.50 -6.94
N LEU A 13 2.27 -25.49 -5.91
CA LEU A 13 1.01 -24.75 -5.91
C LEU A 13 1.29 -23.30 -5.52
N ALA A 14 1.17 -22.37 -6.47
CA ALA A 14 1.28 -20.94 -6.20
C ALA A 14 0.02 -20.46 -5.49
N ILE A 15 0.15 -20.10 -4.21
CA ILE A 15 -0.87 -19.38 -3.45
C ILE A 15 -0.83 -17.89 -3.81
N ALA A 16 -1.96 -17.33 -4.25
CA ALA A 16 -2.08 -15.89 -4.43
C ALA A 16 -2.24 -15.23 -3.06
N LEU A 17 -1.24 -14.45 -2.62
CA LEU A 17 -1.38 -13.57 -1.47
C LEU A 17 -2.13 -12.31 -1.90
N HIS A 18 -3.26 -12.04 -1.24
CA HIS A 18 -3.99 -10.78 -1.42
C HIS A 18 -3.36 -9.70 -0.55
N ALA A 19 -2.71 -8.72 -1.19
CA ALA A 19 -2.31 -7.48 -0.55
C ALA A 19 -3.48 -6.51 -0.62
N GLU A 20 -4.23 -6.35 0.48
CA GLU A 20 -5.39 -5.46 0.54
C GLU A 20 -5.14 -4.33 1.54
N VAL A 21 -4.68 -3.19 1.01
CA VAL A 21 -4.62 -1.93 1.76
C VAL A 21 -5.99 -1.28 1.76
N ARG A 22 -6.50 -0.93 2.94
CA ARG A 22 -7.79 -0.26 3.13
C ARG A 22 -7.60 1.13 3.71
N LEU A 23 -8.28 2.09 3.11
CA LEU A 23 -8.31 3.49 3.57
C LEU A 23 -9.64 3.78 4.30
N PRO A 24 -9.63 4.69 5.29
CA PRO A 24 -10.85 5.26 5.84
C PRO A 24 -11.68 5.95 4.76
N ALA A 25 -13.01 5.94 4.89
CA ALA A 25 -13.91 6.49 3.87
C ALA A 25 -13.68 7.99 3.54
N VAL A 26 -13.09 8.75 4.46
CA VAL A 26 -12.73 10.17 4.24
C VAL A 26 -11.53 10.35 3.33
N ILE A 27 -10.68 9.32 3.18
CA ILE A 27 -9.56 9.31 2.24
C ILE A 27 -10.02 8.56 0.99
N SER A 28 -10.46 9.31 0.00
CA SER A 28 -11.09 8.76 -1.20
C SER A 28 -10.68 9.52 -2.46
N ASN A 29 -11.22 9.07 -3.60
CA ASN A 29 -11.06 9.76 -4.87
C ASN A 29 -11.60 11.21 -4.78
N HIS A 30 -10.95 12.12 -5.51
CA HIS A 30 -11.31 13.54 -5.60
C HIS A 30 -11.33 14.31 -4.27
N MET A 31 -10.68 13.80 -3.22
CA MET A 31 -10.54 14.56 -1.98
C MET A 31 -9.52 15.70 -2.13
N VAL A 32 -9.62 16.70 -1.26
CA VAL A 32 -8.65 17.80 -1.16
C VAL A 32 -7.81 17.59 0.10
N LEU A 33 -6.49 17.74 -0.02
CA LEU A 33 -5.55 17.68 1.09
C LEU A 33 -5.18 19.09 1.57
N GLN A 34 -5.02 19.26 2.88
CA GLN A 34 -4.62 20.53 3.48
C GLN A 34 -3.20 20.94 3.05
N ALA A 35 -3.03 22.19 2.65
CA ALA A 35 -1.73 22.78 2.35
C ALA A 35 -1.10 23.47 3.57
N GLY A 36 0.22 23.67 3.53
CA GLY A 36 0.95 24.44 4.55
C GLY A 36 1.17 23.74 5.90
N ALA A 37 0.69 22.51 6.06
CA ALA A 37 0.94 21.66 7.23
C ALA A 37 1.18 20.20 6.81
N PRO A 38 1.88 19.39 7.62
CA PRO A 38 2.04 17.96 7.33
C PRO A 38 0.69 17.27 7.18
N VAL A 39 0.55 16.41 6.17
CA VAL A 39 -0.70 15.67 5.92
C VAL A 39 -0.55 14.25 6.46
N ARG A 40 -1.40 13.90 7.41
CA ARG A 40 -1.48 12.54 7.96
C ARG A 40 -2.37 11.68 7.05
N LEU A 41 -1.87 10.53 6.64
CA LEU A 41 -2.61 9.47 5.96
C LEU A 41 -2.55 8.22 6.82
N TRP A 42 -3.62 7.44 6.85
CA TRP A 42 -3.72 6.25 7.68
C TRP A 42 -4.70 5.24 7.08
N GLY A 43 -4.64 4.01 7.57
CA GLY A 43 -5.53 2.95 7.15
C GLY A 43 -5.20 1.63 7.82
N THR A 44 -5.65 0.55 7.19
CA THR A 44 -5.30 -0.81 7.60
C THR A 44 -4.71 -1.60 6.44
N ALA A 45 -3.88 -2.59 6.75
CA ALA A 45 -3.30 -3.57 5.83
C ALA A 45 -3.01 -4.86 6.61
N ALA A 46 -2.48 -5.91 5.97
CA ALA A 46 -2.02 -7.07 6.73
C ALA A 46 -0.87 -6.67 7.68
N ALA A 47 -0.78 -7.30 8.85
CA ALA A 47 0.31 -7.03 9.79
C ALA A 47 1.68 -7.26 9.14
N GLY A 48 2.60 -6.29 9.27
CA GLY A 48 3.91 -6.32 8.64
C GLY A 48 3.91 -5.99 7.13
N GLU A 49 2.77 -5.67 6.53
CA GLU A 49 2.68 -5.28 5.13
C GLU A 49 3.29 -3.90 4.89
N ALA A 50 4.10 -3.79 3.85
CA ALA A 50 4.67 -2.51 3.41
C ALA A 50 3.64 -1.73 2.58
N VAL A 51 3.29 -0.53 3.05
CA VAL A 51 2.38 0.39 2.38
C VAL A 51 3.19 1.53 1.78
N SER A 52 3.08 1.73 0.46
CA SER A 52 3.71 2.84 -0.25
C SER A 52 2.68 3.88 -0.67
N ILE A 53 2.97 5.13 -0.37
CA ILE A 53 2.14 6.29 -0.70
C ILE A 53 2.92 7.16 -1.67
N LYS A 54 2.30 7.49 -2.80
CA LYS A 54 2.83 8.43 -3.80
C LYS A 54 1.83 9.55 -4.00
N PHE A 55 2.27 10.78 -3.77
CA PHE A 55 1.45 11.96 -3.94
C PHE A 55 2.32 13.14 -4.40
N LEU A 56 2.01 13.71 -5.57
CA LEU A 56 2.83 14.72 -6.23
C LEU A 56 4.30 14.27 -6.32
N ASN A 57 5.22 15.07 -5.77
CA ASN A 57 6.66 14.81 -5.76
C ASN A 57 7.14 14.06 -4.49
N GLN A 58 6.23 13.49 -3.71
CA GLN A 58 6.54 12.78 -2.48
C GLN A 58 6.23 11.29 -2.60
N ALA A 59 7.15 10.47 -2.10
CA ALA A 59 6.97 9.04 -1.91
C ALA A 59 7.36 8.65 -0.49
N VAL A 60 6.45 7.99 0.23
CA VAL A 60 6.66 7.52 1.60
C VAL A 60 6.31 6.04 1.68
N SER A 61 7.10 5.27 2.42
CA SER A 61 6.80 3.87 2.70
C SER A 61 6.73 3.66 4.20
N VAL A 62 5.70 2.96 4.65
CA VAL A 62 5.49 2.58 6.05
C VAL A 62 5.13 1.11 6.13
N THR A 63 5.26 0.52 7.31
CA THR A 63 4.87 -0.88 7.55
C THR A 63 3.70 -0.91 8.52
N ALA A 64 2.67 -1.70 8.22
CA ALA A 64 1.56 -1.89 9.13
C ALA A 64 2.00 -2.61 10.41
N ASP A 65 1.48 -2.14 11.53
CA ASP A 65 1.75 -2.71 12.85
C ASP A 65 1.13 -4.11 13.01
N GLU A 66 1.37 -4.74 14.16
CA GLU A 66 0.82 -6.07 14.46
C GLU A 66 -0.72 -6.10 14.50
N ALA A 67 -1.36 -4.95 14.72
CA ALA A 67 -2.80 -4.79 14.65
C ALA A 67 -3.30 -4.46 13.23
N GLY A 68 -2.41 -4.46 12.23
CA GLY A 68 -2.70 -4.15 10.84
C GLY A 68 -2.94 -2.66 10.57
N ARG A 69 -2.63 -1.75 11.51
CA ARG A 69 -2.80 -0.30 11.34
C ARG A 69 -1.52 0.31 10.81
N TRP A 70 -1.66 1.35 10.00
CA TRP A 70 -0.52 2.13 9.53
C TRP A 70 -0.88 3.61 9.50
N GLU A 71 0.13 4.45 9.64
CA GLU A 71 0.05 5.88 9.40
C GLU A 71 1.34 6.40 8.77
N ALA A 72 1.20 7.45 7.98
CA ALA A 72 2.29 8.11 7.29
C ALA A 72 2.04 9.61 7.24
N PHE A 73 3.11 10.38 7.13
CA PHE A 73 3.04 11.84 7.02
C PHE A 73 3.68 12.27 5.70
N LEU A 74 2.93 13.03 4.92
CA LEU A 74 3.48 13.80 3.82
C LEU A 74 3.97 15.14 4.37
N MET A 75 5.10 15.63 3.87
CA MET A 75 5.57 16.97 4.14
C MET A 75 4.53 18.01 3.69
N PRO A 76 4.51 19.21 4.30
CA PRO A 76 3.60 20.27 3.93
C PRO A 76 3.48 20.45 2.43
N LEU A 77 2.25 20.30 1.92
CA LEU A 77 1.97 20.49 0.51
C LEU A 77 2.03 21.99 0.19
N GLN A 78 2.64 22.34 -0.93
CA GLN A 78 2.37 23.63 -1.54
C GLN A 78 0.91 23.63 -1.97
N ALA A 79 0.18 24.71 -1.64
CA ALA A 79 -1.18 24.88 -2.12
C ALA A 79 -1.16 24.82 -3.66
N GLY A 80 -2.05 24.03 -4.25
CA GLY A 80 -2.23 24.04 -5.69
C GLY A 80 -2.52 25.48 -6.13
N ALA A 81 -1.81 25.97 -7.15
CA ALA A 81 -2.15 27.25 -7.73
C ALA A 81 -3.59 27.16 -8.25
N ALA A 82 -4.40 28.19 -7.99
CA ALA A 82 -5.82 28.24 -8.37
C ALA A 82 -6.07 28.28 -9.90
N GLY A 83 -5.10 27.87 -10.73
CA GLY A 83 -5.12 27.96 -12.19
C GLY A 83 -5.11 26.64 -12.94
N ASP A 84 -4.97 25.50 -12.27
CA ASP A 84 -4.95 24.17 -12.94
C ASP A 84 -6.30 23.44 -12.76
N MET A 85 -7.39 24.13 -13.12
CA MET A 85 -8.69 23.52 -13.42
C MET A 85 -8.82 23.33 -14.93
#